data_AF-A0A2N2SWB9-F1
#
_entry.id   AF-A0A2N2SWB9-F1
#
_cell.length_a   1.000
_cell.length_b   1.000
_cell.length_c   1.000
_cell.angle_alpha   90.00
_cell.angle_beta   90.00
_cell.angle_gamma   90.00
#
_symmetry.space_group_name_H-M   'P 1'
#
loop_
_entity.id
_entity.type
_entity.pdbx_description
1 polymer ?
#
loop_
_entity_poly.entity_id
_entity_poly.type
_entity_poly.pdbx_seq_one_letter_code
_entity_poly.pdbx_strand_id
1 'polypeptide(L)'
;AWLLPGLVGHAPWKGGDGEHFVRLWLLLQGDVAPQAMAATPPLYYWVASATAWLTSPVLALHDGARLASGVFIALALFFVARSARALYGAEAGWAAALTLLGCVGLLVRGHELNAYTAQFAAASIMLHGMARLPQSARSGWALGIGAALMLLAGGAAEAVLMLALALLLPLLLEAYRSAAARRALLLGVGLALAASAAWLAYLATQAIPFVGVLNLQRWLGGEGLDPSYYPTILAWYAWPAWPLAAWGLYRSRRQWRTPGIVLPLGALAGLLGLYALAAHPGEEQGLILLLPLALLGAAGLLSLRRGAASALMWFALMLFGFIGLVFWVYWSAHDLGSPARLAARLAKLGMTGVGELRPWALALG
;
A
#
# COMPACT_ATOMS: atom_id res chain seq x y z
N ALA A 1 -13.31 4.76 -9.82
CA ALA A 1 -13.73 6.05 -9.22
C ALA A 1 -12.77 6.48 -8.11
N TRP A 2 -12.60 5.71 -7.02
CA TRP A 2 -11.79 6.12 -5.86
C TRP A 2 -10.33 6.51 -6.14
N LEU A 3 -9.66 5.89 -7.13
CA LEU A 3 -8.22 6.09 -7.39
C LEU A 3 -7.83 7.46 -7.97
N LEU A 4 -8.74 8.17 -8.64
CA LEU A 4 -8.39 9.36 -9.42
C LEU A 4 -8.49 10.68 -8.62
N PRO A 5 -9.55 10.90 -7.82
CA PRO A 5 -9.66 12.12 -7.00
C PRO A 5 -8.48 12.23 -6.03
N GLY A 6 -7.80 13.38 -6.04
CA GLY A 6 -6.63 13.62 -5.18
C GLY A 6 -5.29 13.22 -5.79
N LEU A 7 -5.22 12.58 -6.97
CA LEU A 7 -3.94 12.39 -7.66
C LEU A 7 -3.50 13.60 -8.48
N VAL A 8 -4.45 14.44 -8.91
CA VAL A 8 -4.24 15.54 -9.86
C VAL A 8 -4.87 16.81 -9.30
N GLY A 9 -4.33 17.97 -9.66
CA GLY A 9 -4.93 19.27 -9.37
C GLY A 9 -4.42 19.92 -8.08
N HIS A 10 -3.34 19.41 -7.48
CA HIS A 10 -2.70 20.05 -6.33
C HIS A 10 -1.18 19.94 -6.34
N ALA A 11 -0.54 21.03 -5.87
CA ALA A 11 0.90 21.07 -5.68
C ALA A 11 1.36 20.02 -4.64
N PRO A 12 2.63 19.57 -4.71
CA PRO A 12 3.16 18.61 -3.74
C PRO A 12 3.06 19.11 -2.30
N TRP A 13 2.61 18.26 -1.39
CA TRP A 13 2.50 18.60 0.02
C TRP A 13 3.87 18.60 0.69
N LYS A 14 4.05 19.45 1.72
CA LYS A 14 5.27 19.40 2.54
C LYS A 14 5.36 18.04 3.25
N GLY A 15 6.57 17.47 3.31
CA GLY A 15 6.83 16.14 3.84
C GLY A 15 7.06 15.12 2.71
N GLY A 16 6.55 13.90 2.87
CA GLY A 16 6.85 12.76 1.99
C GLY A 16 6.58 13.02 0.50
N ASP A 17 5.43 13.63 0.15
CA ASP A 17 5.06 13.96 -1.25
C ASP A 17 6.09 14.90 -1.90
N GLY A 18 6.46 15.98 -1.21
CA GLY A 18 7.48 16.94 -1.67
C GLY A 18 8.88 16.35 -1.77
N GLU A 19 9.31 15.53 -0.80
CA GLU A 19 10.63 14.88 -0.82
C GLU A 19 10.79 13.93 -2.01
N HIS A 20 9.77 13.12 -2.30
CA HIS A 20 9.77 12.23 -3.47
C HIS A 20 9.72 13.02 -4.78
N PHE A 21 8.97 14.13 -4.83
CA PHE A 21 8.96 15.01 -5.99
C PHE A 21 10.33 15.64 -6.26
N VAL A 22 10.98 16.21 -5.25
CA VAL A 22 12.32 16.80 -5.39
C VAL A 22 13.32 15.74 -5.86
N ARG A 23 13.24 14.54 -5.30
CA ARG A 23 14.11 13.44 -5.74
C ARG A 23 13.88 13.09 -7.22
N LEU A 24 12.62 12.96 -7.65
CA LEU A 24 12.29 12.74 -9.06
C LEU A 24 12.79 13.87 -9.95
N TRP A 25 12.59 15.13 -9.54
CA TRP A 25 13.03 16.30 -10.28
C TRP A 25 14.55 16.28 -10.51
N LEU A 26 15.32 16.02 -9.46
CA LEU A 26 16.78 15.90 -9.54
C LEU A 26 17.21 14.75 -10.47
N LEU A 27 16.52 13.61 -10.42
CA LEU A 27 16.76 12.48 -11.33
C LEU A 27 16.53 12.87 -12.81
N LEU A 28 15.53 13.70 -13.09
CA LEU A 28 15.21 14.15 -14.45
C LEU A 28 16.17 15.21 -14.97
N GLN A 29 16.72 16.06 -14.09
CA GLN A 29 17.72 17.07 -14.48
C GLN A 29 19.11 16.49 -14.71
N GLY A 30 19.40 15.30 -14.20
CA GLY A 30 20.75 14.72 -14.23
C GLY A 30 21.71 15.38 -13.23
N ASP A 31 21.22 16.29 -12.37
CA ASP A 31 22.00 17.06 -11.39
C ASP A 31 22.27 16.29 -10.08
N VAL A 32 22.08 14.97 -10.08
CA VAL A 32 22.36 14.13 -8.91
C VAL A 32 23.80 13.65 -9.01
N ALA A 33 24.56 13.78 -7.92
CA ALA A 33 25.83 13.08 -7.81
C ALA A 33 25.59 11.59 -8.13
N PRO A 34 26.40 10.94 -8.99
CA PRO A 34 26.16 9.56 -9.44
C PRO A 34 25.92 8.59 -8.28
N GLN A 35 26.56 8.81 -7.13
CA GLN A 35 26.40 7.99 -5.93
C GLN A 35 25.04 8.16 -5.21
N ALA A 36 24.43 9.34 -5.26
CA ALA A 36 23.11 9.60 -4.64
C ALA A 36 21.96 9.14 -5.55
N MET A 37 22.14 9.26 -6.87
CA MET A 37 21.27 8.64 -7.88
C MET A 37 21.27 7.11 -7.75
N ALA A 38 22.45 6.55 -7.52
CA ALA A 38 22.69 5.13 -7.32
C ALA A 38 22.13 4.55 -6.02
N ALA A 39 21.65 5.36 -5.07
CA ALA A 39 21.22 4.89 -3.75
C ALA A 39 19.68 4.85 -3.57
N THR A 40 18.90 5.06 -4.62
CA THR A 40 17.43 5.10 -4.54
C THR A 40 16.82 3.87 -5.21
N PRO A 41 15.84 3.19 -4.58
CA PRO A 41 15.14 2.09 -5.22
C PRO A 41 14.43 2.54 -6.52
N PRO A 42 14.71 1.89 -7.67
CA PRO A 42 14.37 2.46 -8.97
C PRO A 42 12.88 2.32 -9.36
N LEU A 43 12.18 1.28 -8.90
CA LEU A 43 10.90 0.88 -9.51
C LEU A 43 9.87 2.01 -9.53
N TYR A 44 9.70 2.69 -8.39
CA TYR A 44 8.71 3.76 -8.29
C TYR A 44 9.05 4.92 -9.23
N TYR A 45 10.31 5.35 -9.26
CA TYR A 45 10.75 6.48 -10.06
C TYR A 45 10.74 6.18 -11.55
N TRP A 46 11.01 4.94 -11.97
CA TRP A 46 10.82 4.54 -13.36
C TRP A 46 9.36 4.67 -13.81
N VAL A 47 8.41 4.21 -12.99
CA VAL A 47 6.98 4.34 -13.30
C VAL A 47 6.55 5.80 -13.23
N ALA A 48 7.01 6.57 -12.24
CA ALA A 48 6.70 8.00 -12.12
C ALA A 48 7.21 8.82 -13.31
N SER A 49 8.44 8.57 -13.77
CA SER A 49 8.96 9.20 -15.00
C SER A 49 8.15 8.81 -16.23
N ALA A 50 7.75 7.53 -16.35
CA ALA A 50 6.97 7.06 -17.48
C ALA A 50 5.55 7.66 -17.50
N THR A 51 4.86 7.70 -16.36
CA THR A 51 3.53 8.31 -16.26
C THR A 51 3.59 9.81 -16.49
N ALA A 52 4.57 10.50 -15.89
CA ALA A 52 4.81 11.92 -16.14
C ALA A 52 5.05 12.23 -17.61
N TRP A 53 5.90 11.44 -18.28
CA TRP A 53 6.17 11.60 -19.70
C TRP A 53 4.91 11.40 -20.54
N LEU A 54 4.16 10.32 -20.30
CA LEU A 54 2.95 9.98 -21.04
C LEU A 54 1.85 11.04 -20.90
N THR A 55 1.74 11.68 -19.73
CA THR A 55 0.72 12.71 -19.46
C THR A 55 1.23 14.14 -19.61
N SER A 56 2.49 14.34 -19.99
CA SER A 56 3.10 15.68 -20.14
C SER A 56 2.35 16.67 -21.03
N PRO A 57 1.56 16.26 -22.06
CA PRO A 57 0.78 17.24 -22.85
C PRO A 57 -0.39 17.88 -22.09
N VAL A 58 -0.83 17.26 -20.98
CA VAL A 58 -2.07 17.64 -20.28
C VAL A 58 -1.84 17.95 -18.80
N LEU A 59 -0.90 17.25 -18.15
CA LEU A 59 -0.67 17.35 -16.71
C LEU A 59 0.68 18.00 -16.41
N ALA A 60 0.72 18.76 -15.31
CA ALA A 60 1.97 19.20 -14.71
C ALA A 60 2.80 17.98 -14.28
N LEU A 61 4.12 18.15 -14.21
CA LEU A 61 5.06 17.07 -13.89
C LEU A 61 4.72 16.33 -12.59
N HIS A 62 4.40 17.06 -11.52
CA HIS A 62 4.06 16.46 -10.23
C HIS A 62 2.78 15.61 -10.30
N ASP A 63 1.75 16.11 -10.96
CA ASP A 63 0.49 15.38 -11.15
C ASP A 63 0.69 14.11 -12.00
N GLY A 64 1.40 14.24 -13.12
CA GLY A 64 1.72 13.10 -13.98
C GLY A 64 2.58 12.05 -13.29
N ALA A 65 3.52 12.48 -12.44
CA ALA A 65 4.35 11.57 -11.65
C ALA A 65 3.56 10.86 -10.55
N ARG A 66 2.61 11.56 -9.90
CA ARG A 66 1.76 11.00 -8.84
C ARG A 66 0.86 9.86 -9.32
N LEU A 67 0.53 9.82 -10.62
CA LEU A 67 -0.18 8.69 -11.24
C LEU A 67 0.52 7.34 -11.04
N ALA A 68 1.84 7.31 -10.80
CA ALA A 68 2.54 6.08 -10.45
C ALA A 68 1.98 5.43 -9.17
N SER A 69 1.72 6.21 -8.11
CA SER A 69 1.04 5.72 -6.91
C SER A 69 -0.32 5.12 -7.26
N GLY A 70 -1.11 5.80 -8.10
CA GLY A 70 -2.40 5.29 -8.58
C GLY A 70 -2.28 3.94 -9.28
N VAL A 71 -1.28 3.75 -10.15
CA VAL A 71 -0.99 2.47 -10.82
C VAL A 71 -0.67 1.38 -9.80
N PHE A 72 0.22 1.65 -8.85
CA PHE A 72 0.60 0.68 -7.84
C PHE A 72 -0.55 0.33 -6.88
N ILE A 73 -1.36 1.29 -6.45
CA ILE A 73 -2.55 1.02 -5.65
C ILE A 73 -3.57 0.20 -6.45
N ALA A 74 -3.76 0.47 -7.74
CA ALA A 74 -4.63 -0.33 -8.61
C ALA A 74 -4.17 -1.79 -8.69
N LEU A 75 -2.87 -2.02 -8.86
CA LEU A 75 -2.27 -3.36 -8.83
C LEU A 75 -2.49 -4.02 -7.47
N ALA A 76 -2.27 -3.29 -6.38
CA ALA A 76 -2.47 -3.80 -5.03
C ALA A 76 -3.91 -4.26 -4.80
N LEU A 77 -4.90 -3.44 -5.14
CA LEU A 77 -6.33 -3.77 -5.04
C LEU A 77 -6.69 -5.00 -5.88
N PHE A 78 -6.19 -5.05 -7.12
CA PHE A 78 -6.43 -6.17 -8.02
C PHE A 78 -5.90 -7.49 -7.42
N PHE A 79 -4.64 -7.52 -6.98
CA PHE A 79 -4.03 -8.73 -6.45
C PHE A 79 -4.52 -9.11 -5.05
N VAL A 80 -4.91 -8.15 -4.20
CA VAL A 80 -5.58 -8.46 -2.93
C VAL A 80 -6.94 -9.11 -3.19
N ALA A 81 -7.73 -8.59 -4.14
CA ALA A 81 -9.01 -9.20 -4.51
C ALA A 81 -8.79 -10.63 -5.06
N ARG A 82 -7.79 -10.83 -5.92
CA ARG A 82 -7.47 -12.17 -6.44
C ARG A 82 -6.95 -13.12 -5.36
N SER A 83 -6.21 -12.62 -4.38
CA SER A 83 -5.75 -13.40 -3.22
C SER A 83 -6.93 -13.87 -2.39
N ALA A 84 -7.87 -12.97 -2.08
CA ALA A 84 -9.09 -13.33 -1.36
C ALA A 84 -9.94 -14.36 -2.13
N ARG A 85 -10.04 -14.23 -3.46
CA ARG A 85 -10.73 -15.22 -4.30
C ARG A 85 -10.09 -16.60 -4.23
N ALA A 86 -8.76 -16.66 -4.15
CA ALA A 86 -8.01 -17.91 -4.03
C ALA A 86 -8.16 -18.55 -2.64
N LEU A 87 -8.24 -17.73 -1.58
CA LEU A 87 -8.29 -18.20 -0.19
C LEU A 87 -9.71 -18.54 0.29
N TYR A 88 -10.71 -17.78 -0.14
CA TYR A 88 -12.06 -17.83 0.43
C TYR A 88 -13.17 -18.12 -0.61
N GLY A 89 -12.81 -18.25 -1.90
CA GLY A 89 -13.76 -18.55 -2.98
C GLY A 89 -14.09 -17.36 -3.89
N ALA A 90 -14.74 -17.64 -5.02
CA ALA A 90 -14.87 -16.70 -6.14
C ALA A 90 -15.49 -15.34 -5.79
N GLU A 91 -16.41 -15.32 -4.82
CA GLU A 91 -17.16 -14.14 -4.38
C GLU A 91 -16.41 -13.28 -3.34
N ALA A 92 -15.24 -13.69 -2.86
CA ALA A 92 -14.56 -13.00 -1.76
C ALA A 92 -13.72 -11.78 -2.19
N GLY A 93 -13.54 -11.57 -3.50
CA GLY A 93 -12.63 -10.55 -4.02
C GLY A 93 -13.03 -9.12 -3.64
N TRP A 94 -14.33 -8.81 -3.71
CA TRP A 94 -14.84 -7.48 -3.36
C TRP A 94 -14.65 -7.20 -1.86
N ALA A 95 -14.80 -8.21 -0.99
CA ALA A 95 -14.71 -8.04 0.45
C ALA A 95 -13.31 -7.56 0.86
N ALA A 96 -12.27 -8.13 0.28
CA ALA A 96 -10.90 -7.71 0.55
C ALA A 96 -10.57 -6.34 -0.06
N ALA A 97 -11.03 -6.07 -1.29
CA ALA A 97 -10.83 -4.77 -1.92
C ALA A 97 -11.52 -3.63 -1.15
N LEU A 98 -12.77 -3.80 -0.74
CA LEU A 98 -13.49 -2.80 0.06
C LEU A 98 -12.90 -2.63 1.46
N THR A 99 -12.48 -3.73 2.08
CA THR A 99 -11.80 -3.67 3.38
C THR A 99 -10.51 -2.86 3.28
N LEU A 100 -9.73 -3.05 2.20
CA LEU A 100 -8.50 -2.32 1.96
C LEU A 100 -8.75 -0.84 1.62
N LEU A 101 -9.74 -0.55 0.77
CA LEU A 101 -10.13 0.83 0.42
C LEU A 101 -10.63 1.62 1.62
N GLY A 102 -11.25 0.94 2.60
CA GLY A 102 -11.71 1.56 3.83
C GLY A 102 -10.60 1.98 4.77
N CYS A 103 -9.37 1.45 4.61
CA CYS A 103 -8.25 1.74 5.52
C CYS A 103 -7.87 3.22 5.49
N VAL A 104 -7.94 3.89 6.64
CA VAL A 104 -7.59 5.31 6.77
C VAL A 104 -6.16 5.59 6.27
N GLY A 105 -5.21 4.70 6.59
CA GLY A 105 -3.82 4.83 6.18
C GLY A 105 -3.61 4.85 4.66
N LEU A 106 -4.54 4.26 3.90
CA LEU A 106 -4.49 4.25 2.44
C LEU A 106 -5.05 5.52 1.81
N LEU A 107 -5.97 6.23 2.50
CA LEU A 107 -6.67 7.41 1.95
C LEU A 107 -5.70 8.49 1.49
N VAL A 108 -4.74 8.85 2.35
CA VAL A 108 -3.75 9.89 2.03
C VAL A 108 -2.56 9.28 1.31
N ARG A 109 -1.93 8.25 1.89
CA ARG A 109 -0.67 7.68 1.39
C ARG A 109 -0.78 7.00 0.01
N GLY A 110 -1.98 6.59 -0.40
CA GLY A 110 -2.25 6.06 -1.73
C GLY A 110 -2.39 7.13 -2.81
N HIS A 111 -2.57 8.40 -2.42
CA HIS A 111 -2.76 9.55 -3.30
C HIS A 111 -1.64 10.59 -3.15
N GLU A 112 -0.47 10.20 -2.65
CA GLU A 112 0.74 11.03 -2.59
C GLU A 112 1.82 10.43 -3.51
N LEU A 113 2.84 11.21 -3.88
CA LEU A 113 4.08 10.65 -4.44
C LEU A 113 4.77 9.84 -3.34
N ASN A 114 4.63 8.51 -3.41
CA ASN A 114 5.05 7.63 -2.32
C ASN A 114 5.64 6.34 -2.87
N ALA A 115 6.96 6.18 -2.73
CA ALA A 115 7.67 4.99 -3.22
C ALA A 115 7.21 3.68 -2.56
N TYR A 116 6.66 3.73 -1.33
CA TYR A 116 6.15 2.54 -0.65
C TYR A 116 4.90 1.96 -1.31
N THR A 117 4.21 2.70 -2.18
CA THR A 117 3.13 2.14 -3.00
C THR A 117 3.64 1.02 -3.93
N ALA A 118 4.88 1.13 -4.44
CA ALA A 118 5.50 0.07 -5.23
C ALA A 118 5.78 -1.20 -4.42
N GLN A 119 6.25 -1.05 -3.18
CA GLN A 119 6.42 -2.19 -2.25
C GLN A 119 5.06 -2.82 -1.91
N PHE A 120 4.04 -1.99 -1.67
CA PHE A 120 2.67 -2.42 -1.41
C PHE A 120 2.09 -3.23 -2.58
N ALA A 121 2.27 -2.77 -3.82
CA ALA A 121 1.88 -3.52 -5.02
C ALA A 121 2.65 -4.86 -5.12
N ALA A 122 3.96 -4.85 -4.94
CA ALA A 122 4.79 -6.05 -4.99
C ALA A 122 4.38 -7.08 -3.93
N ALA A 123 4.12 -6.66 -2.70
CA ALA A 123 3.63 -7.52 -1.61
C ALA A 123 2.29 -8.17 -1.97
N SER A 124 1.36 -7.42 -2.57
CA SER A 124 0.06 -7.96 -2.96
C SER A 124 0.20 -9.08 -4.01
N ILE A 125 1.14 -8.93 -4.95
CA ILE A 125 1.46 -9.93 -5.99
C ILE A 125 2.08 -11.17 -5.34
N MET A 126 3.00 -10.99 -4.38
CA MET A 126 3.59 -12.10 -3.63
C MET A 126 2.55 -12.87 -2.80
N LEU A 127 1.67 -12.15 -2.08
CA LEU A 127 0.54 -12.74 -1.35
C LEU A 127 -0.39 -13.52 -2.28
N HIS A 128 -0.66 -13.00 -3.49
CA HIS A 128 -1.43 -13.71 -4.50
C HIS A 128 -0.74 -14.98 -4.98
N GLY A 129 0.56 -14.91 -5.25
CA GLY A 129 1.38 -16.07 -5.60
C GLY A 129 1.30 -17.15 -4.51
N MET A 130 1.52 -16.77 -3.26
CA MET A 130 1.44 -17.66 -2.09
C MET A 130 0.05 -18.27 -1.90
N ALA A 131 -1.03 -17.49 -2.04
CA ALA A 131 -2.39 -17.99 -1.96
C ALA A 131 -2.71 -19.03 -3.05
N ARG A 132 -2.03 -18.93 -4.20
CA ARG A 132 -2.24 -19.77 -5.39
C ARG A 132 -1.32 -20.98 -5.50
N LEU A 133 -0.28 -21.10 -4.66
CA LEU A 133 0.66 -22.23 -4.68
C LEU A 133 -0.04 -23.60 -4.71
N PRO A 134 -1.05 -23.87 -3.86
CA PRO A 134 -1.73 -25.18 -3.86
C PRO A 134 -2.48 -25.49 -5.15
N GLN A 135 -2.92 -24.48 -5.91
CA GLN A 135 -3.85 -24.66 -7.02
C GLN A 135 -3.20 -24.69 -8.40
N SER A 136 -1.99 -24.14 -8.58
CA SER A 136 -1.32 -24.17 -9.88
C SER A 136 0.18 -23.97 -9.79
N ALA A 137 0.96 -24.78 -10.51
CA ALA A 137 2.41 -24.60 -10.68
C ALA A 137 2.77 -23.20 -11.24
N ARG A 138 1.90 -22.62 -12.09
CA ARG A 138 2.12 -21.30 -12.71
C ARG A 138 2.05 -20.15 -11.71
N SER A 139 1.49 -20.37 -10.51
CA SER A 139 1.46 -19.34 -9.46
C SER A 139 2.85 -18.90 -9.00
N GLY A 140 3.88 -19.73 -9.23
CA GLY A 140 5.28 -19.38 -8.99
C GLY A 140 5.72 -18.12 -9.74
N TRP A 141 5.17 -17.86 -10.93
CA TRP A 141 5.46 -16.62 -11.66
C TRP A 141 5.06 -15.38 -10.87
N ALA A 142 3.85 -15.37 -10.29
CA ALA A 142 3.40 -14.24 -9.47
C ALA A 142 4.31 -14.07 -8.25
N LEU A 143 4.65 -15.15 -7.55
CA LEU A 143 5.56 -15.08 -6.40
C LEU A 143 6.94 -14.49 -6.77
N GLY A 144 7.54 -14.98 -7.85
CA GLY A 144 8.87 -14.54 -8.29
C GLY A 144 8.88 -13.12 -8.90
N ILE A 145 7.88 -12.76 -9.71
CA ILE A 145 7.72 -11.40 -10.24
C ILE A 145 7.48 -10.43 -9.08
N GLY A 146 6.61 -10.78 -8.13
CA GLY A 146 6.38 -9.98 -6.93
C GLY A 146 7.66 -9.78 -6.12
N ALA A 147 8.47 -10.82 -5.92
CA ALA A 147 9.76 -10.71 -5.23
C ALA A 147 10.76 -9.80 -5.97
N ALA A 148 10.84 -9.92 -7.29
CA ALA A 148 11.71 -9.08 -8.12
C ALA A 148 11.27 -7.60 -8.07
N LEU A 149 9.97 -7.33 -8.18
CA LEU A 149 9.43 -5.98 -8.03
C LEU A 149 9.65 -5.43 -6.62
N MET A 150 9.51 -6.27 -5.59
CA MET A 150 9.77 -5.88 -4.20
C MET A 150 11.23 -5.45 -4.01
N LEU A 151 12.17 -6.21 -4.59
CA LEU A 151 13.60 -5.86 -4.59
C LEU A 151 13.85 -4.50 -5.25
N LEU A 152 13.28 -4.29 -6.45
CA LEU A 152 13.41 -3.03 -7.19
C LEU A 152 12.69 -1.85 -6.52
N ALA A 153 11.71 -2.13 -5.66
CA ALA A 153 11.03 -1.14 -4.81
C ALA A 153 11.78 -0.85 -3.50
N GLY A 154 12.93 -1.50 -3.25
CA GLY A 154 13.73 -1.31 -2.05
C GLY A 154 13.20 -2.05 -0.82
N GLY A 155 12.33 -3.05 -1.04
CA GLY A 155 11.78 -3.92 0.01
C GLY A 155 12.51 -5.25 0.13
N ALA A 156 13.85 -5.25 0.06
CA ALA A 156 14.63 -6.49 0.01
C ALA A 156 14.38 -7.39 1.25
N ALA A 157 14.30 -6.79 2.44
CA ALA A 157 14.00 -7.50 3.67
C ALA A 157 12.57 -8.08 3.67
N GLU A 158 11.59 -7.31 3.19
CA GLU A 158 10.21 -7.74 3.02
C GLU A 158 10.09 -8.89 2.00
N ALA A 159 10.84 -8.84 0.90
CA ALA A 159 10.90 -9.91 -0.10
C ALA A 159 11.42 -11.22 0.52
N VAL A 160 12.55 -11.14 1.25
CA VAL A 160 13.13 -12.29 1.96
C VAL A 160 12.13 -12.85 2.97
N LEU A 161 11.47 -12.00 3.74
CA LEU A 161 10.48 -12.42 4.72
C LEU A 161 9.29 -13.14 4.08
N MET A 162 8.74 -12.59 2.99
CA MET A 162 7.62 -13.21 2.27
C MET A 162 8.03 -14.54 1.61
N LEU A 163 9.25 -14.64 1.07
CA LEU A 163 9.78 -15.89 0.53
C LEU A 163 10.03 -16.93 1.65
N ALA A 164 10.55 -16.52 2.79
CA ALA A 164 10.72 -17.38 3.97
C ALA A 164 9.36 -17.90 4.46
N LEU A 165 8.35 -17.04 4.52
CA LEU A 165 6.97 -17.45 4.81
C LEU A 165 6.48 -18.48 3.78
N ALA A 166 6.68 -18.24 2.47
CA ALA A 166 6.30 -19.19 1.42
C ALA A 166 6.96 -20.57 1.58
N LEU A 167 8.23 -20.60 2.00
CA LEU A 167 8.99 -21.83 2.29
C LEU A 167 8.50 -22.54 3.57
N LEU A 168 7.96 -21.80 4.54
CA LEU A 168 7.39 -22.34 5.78
C LEU A 168 5.97 -22.92 5.59
N LEU A 169 5.19 -22.44 4.62
CA LEU A 169 3.80 -22.88 4.42
C LEU A 169 3.61 -24.40 4.26
N PRO A 170 4.46 -25.15 3.53
CA PRO A 170 4.35 -26.61 3.46
C PRO A 170 4.53 -27.32 4.80
N LEU A 171 5.25 -26.72 5.75
CA LEU A 171 5.40 -27.27 7.10
C LEU A 171 4.12 -27.06 7.92
N LEU A 172 3.48 -25.90 7.75
CA LEU A 172 2.31 -25.48 8.52
C LEU A 172 0.98 -26.03 7.99
N LEU A 173 0.88 -26.25 6.67
CA LEU A 173 -0.37 -26.58 5.98
C LEU A 173 -0.19 -27.74 4.99
N GLU A 174 -1.08 -28.72 5.07
CA GLU A 174 -1.08 -29.89 4.17
C GLU A 174 -1.35 -29.50 2.71
N ALA A 175 -2.20 -28.49 2.47
CA ALA A 175 -2.53 -28.00 1.14
C ALA A 175 -1.30 -27.55 0.33
N TYR A 176 -0.21 -27.17 1.00
CA TYR A 176 1.03 -26.68 0.38
C TYR A 176 2.06 -27.77 0.13
N ARG A 177 1.77 -29.04 0.46
CA ARG A 177 2.68 -30.18 0.28
C ARG A 177 2.57 -30.85 -1.09
N SER A 178 1.62 -30.41 -1.93
CA SER A 178 1.39 -30.99 -3.25
C SER A 178 2.60 -30.81 -4.19
N ALA A 179 2.73 -31.68 -5.19
CA ALA A 179 3.78 -31.54 -6.21
C ALA A 179 3.64 -30.22 -6.99
N ALA A 180 2.41 -29.78 -7.25
CA ALA A 180 2.13 -28.50 -7.89
C ALA A 180 2.62 -27.31 -7.04
N ALA A 181 2.35 -27.33 -5.73
CA ALA A 181 2.80 -26.30 -4.80
C ALA A 181 4.34 -26.24 -4.71
N ARG A 182 5.00 -27.41 -4.63
CA ARG A 182 6.47 -27.48 -4.65
C ARG A 182 7.07 -26.92 -5.94
N ARG A 183 6.51 -27.27 -7.11
CA ARG A 183 6.95 -26.73 -8.40
C ARG A 183 6.75 -25.22 -8.49
N ALA A 184 5.59 -24.72 -8.04
CA ALA A 184 5.32 -23.28 -7.99
C ALA A 184 6.31 -22.55 -7.07
N LEU A 185 6.59 -23.11 -5.90
CA LEU A 185 7.53 -22.53 -4.94
C LEU A 185 8.95 -22.49 -5.50
N LEU A 186 9.43 -23.59 -6.10
CA LEU A 186 10.73 -23.64 -6.76
C LEU A 186 10.83 -22.65 -7.92
N LEU A 187 9.79 -22.54 -8.75
CA LEU A 187 9.73 -21.55 -9.83
C LEU A 187 9.79 -20.12 -9.29
N GLY A 188 8.99 -19.80 -8.26
CA GLY A 188 8.95 -18.46 -7.69
C GLY A 188 10.25 -18.07 -7.01
N VAL A 189 10.83 -18.96 -6.19
CA VAL A 189 12.12 -18.75 -5.54
C VAL A 189 13.24 -18.67 -6.57
N GLY A 190 13.25 -19.57 -7.57
CA GLY A 190 14.25 -19.57 -8.63
C GLY A 190 14.22 -18.28 -9.45
N LEU A 191 13.03 -17.78 -9.80
CA LEU A 191 12.87 -16.50 -10.49
C LEU A 191 13.32 -15.32 -9.62
N ALA A 192 12.97 -15.32 -8.33
CA ALA A 192 13.39 -14.29 -7.39
C ALA A 192 14.92 -14.25 -7.26
N LEU A 193 15.56 -15.41 -7.13
CA LEU A 193 17.02 -15.53 -7.05
C LEU A 193 17.69 -15.09 -8.35
N ALA A 194 17.17 -15.51 -9.51
CA ALA A 194 17.71 -15.12 -10.81
C ALA A 194 17.61 -13.60 -11.03
N ALA A 195 16.45 -13.01 -10.71
CA ALA A 195 16.25 -11.56 -10.81
C ALA A 195 17.16 -10.79 -9.83
N SER A 196 17.29 -11.29 -8.59
CA SER A 196 18.18 -10.69 -7.59
C SER A 196 19.64 -10.76 -8.02
N ALA A 197 20.09 -11.91 -8.51
CA ALA A 197 21.45 -12.08 -9.01
C ALA A 197 21.74 -11.15 -10.19
N ALA A 198 20.82 -11.06 -11.16
CA ALA A 198 20.97 -10.17 -12.31
C ALA A 198 21.02 -8.70 -11.89
N TRP A 199 20.15 -8.29 -10.96
CA TRP A 199 20.14 -6.91 -10.46
C TRP A 199 21.41 -6.57 -9.68
N LEU A 200 21.81 -7.41 -8.74
CA LEU A 200 23.03 -7.18 -7.94
C LEU A 200 24.29 -7.21 -8.80
N ALA A 201 24.35 -8.08 -9.81
CA ALA A 201 25.44 -8.10 -10.77
C ALA A 201 25.50 -6.78 -11.55
N TYR A 202 24.36 -6.27 -12.04
CA TYR A 202 24.29 -4.97 -12.69
C TYR A 202 24.80 -3.85 -11.76
N LEU A 203 24.30 -3.77 -10.52
CA LEU A 203 24.75 -2.77 -9.55
C LEU A 203 26.27 -2.85 -9.29
N ALA A 204 26.82 -4.06 -9.20
CA ALA A 204 28.26 -4.27 -9.03
C ALA A 204 29.07 -3.74 -10.22
N THR A 205 28.60 -3.96 -11.47
CA THR A 205 29.28 -3.43 -12.67
C THR A 205 29.29 -1.89 -12.72
N GLN A 206 28.29 -1.26 -12.09
CA GLN A 206 28.16 0.20 -12.03
C GLN A 206 28.81 0.79 -10.77
N ALA A 207 29.49 -0.01 -9.94
CA ALA A 207 30.06 0.40 -8.65
C ALA A 207 29.04 1.07 -7.71
N ILE A 208 27.77 0.66 -7.80
CA ILE A 208 26.67 1.21 -7.01
C ILE A 208 26.60 0.48 -5.66
N PRO A 209 26.62 1.18 -4.52
CA PRO A 209 26.54 0.55 -3.21
C PRO A 209 25.14 -0.06 -2.97
N PHE A 210 25.11 -1.33 -2.59
CA PHE A 210 23.86 -2.06 -2.38
C PHE A 210 23.01 -1.51 -1.22
N VAL A 211 23.67 -0.89 -0.23
CA VAL A 211 23.02 -0.40 1.00
C VAL A 211 21.88 0.59 0.67
N GLY A 212 22.08 1.47 -0.31
CA GLY A 212 21.06 2.43 -0.74
C GLY A 212 19.94 1.77 -1.54
N VAL A 213 20.27 1.04 -2.61
CA VAL A 213 19.29 0.44 -3.54
C VAL A 213 18.39 -0.58 -2.86
N LEU A 214 18.95 -1.38 -1.95
CA LEU A 214 18.22 -2.38 -1.17
C LEU A 214 17.59 -1.78 0.09
N ASN A 215 17.76 -0.47 0.30
CA ASN A 215 17.26 0.28 1.44
C ASN A 215 17.68 -0.32 2.80
N LEU A 216 18.90 -0.86 2.88
CA LEU A 216 19.41 -1.54 4.07
C LEU A 216 19.59 -0.57 5.25
N GLN A 217 19.75 0.73 4.96
CA GLN A 217 19.82 1.79 5.96
C GLN A 217 18.64 1.74 6.96
N ARG A 218 17.46 1.26 6.53
CA ARG A 218 16.26 1.10 7.40
C ARG A 218 16.48 0.16 8.59
N TRP A 219 17.45 -0.74 8.47
CA TRP A 219 17.73 -1.81 9.44
C TRP A 219 19.09 -1.62 10.12
N LEU A 220 19.82 -0.56 9.79
CA LEU A 220 21.13 -0.25 10.34
C LEU A 220 20.99 0.83 11.43
N GLY A 221 21.62 0.60 12.58
CA GLY A 221 21.53 1.50 13.74
C GLY A 221 20.42 1.12 14.71
N GLY A 222 20.65 1.36 16.00
CA GLY A 222 19.66 1.12 17.07
C GLY A 222 19.01 2.39 17.60
N GLU A 223 19.52 3.56 17.21
CA GLU A 223 18.99 4.86 17.62
C GLU A 223 17.69 5.13 16.85
N GLY A 224 16.55 5.14 17.55
CA GLY A 224 15.23 5.37 16.96
C GLY A 224 14.33 4.13 16.84
N LEU A 225 14.78 2.96 17.29
CA LEU A 225 13.94 1.76 17.36
C LEU A 225 12.69 2.03 18.23
N ASP A 226 11.51 1.85 17.63
CA ASP A 226 10.24 1.86 18.33
C ASP A 226 9.41 0.62 17.92
N PRO A 227 9.60 -0.52 18.60
CA PRO A 227 8.83 -1.74 18.34
C PRO A 227 7.32 -1.58 18.51
N SER A 228 6.89 -0.56 19.26
CA SER A 228 5.48 -0.31 19.55
C SER A 228 4.78 0.57 18.50
N TYR A 229 5.55 1.23 17.62
CA TYR A 229 5.03 2.18 16.64
C TYR A 229 3.92 1.60 15.77
N TYR A 230 4.19 0.51 15.05
CA TYR A 230 3.23 -0.08 14.13
C TYR A 230 2.02 -0.73 14.82
N PRO A 231 2.18 -1.52 15.90
CA PRO A 231 1.02 -1.96 16.69
C PRO A 231 0.11 -0.81 17.15
N THR A 232 0.70 0.33 17.53
CA THR A 232 -0.03 1.52 17.98
C THR A 232 -0.75 2.21 16.83
N ILE A 233 -0.06 2.47 15.72
CA ILE A 233 -0.65 3.19 14.58
C ILE A 233 -1.75 2.37 13.89
N LEU A 234 -1.62 1.05 13.84
CA LEU A 234 -2.59 0.16 13.16
C LEU A 234 -4.02 0.28 13.72
N ALA A 235 -4.18 0.69 14.98
CA ALA A 235 -5.50 0.89 15.59
C ALA A 235 -6.37 1.89 14.82
N TRP A 236 -5.77 2.95 14.26
CA TRP A 236 -6.48 3.92 13.41
C TRP A 236 -6.12 3.75 11.93
N TYR A 237 -4.86 3.47 11.63
CA TYR A 237 -4.33 3.36 10.27
C TYR A 237 -5.00 2.22 9.48
N ALA A 238 -5.27 1.09 10.15
CA ALA A 238 -5.95 -0.05 9.55
C ALA A 238 -7.44 -0.12 9.91
N TRP A 239 -8.05 0.94 10.44
CA TRP A 239 -9.51 0.99 10.57
C TRP A 239 -10.14 1.10 9.17
N PRO A 240 -11.15 0.29 8.80
CA PRO A 240 -11.89 -0.71 9.60
C PRO A 240 -11.40 -2.16 9.41
N ALA A 241 -10.27 -2.39 8.76
CA ALA A 241 -9.73 -3.73 8.50
C ALA A 241 -9.38 -4.51 9.77
N TRP A 242 -8.76 -3.89 10.79
CA TRP A 242 -8.36 -4.61 12.00
C TRP A 242 -9.52 -5.19 12.83
N PRO A 243 -10.65 -4.49 13.10
CA PRO A 243 -11.76 -5.11 13.84
C PRO A 243 -12.41 -6.23 13.03
N LEU A 244 -12.48 -6.10 11.71
CA LEU A 244 -12.95 -7.16 10.81
C LEU A 244 -12.00 -8.37 10.86
N ALA A 245 -10.69 -8.14 10.83
CA ALA A 245 -9.68 -9.18 10.91
C ALA A 245 -9.76 -9.92 12.26
N ALA A 246 -9.88 -9.18 13.37
CA ALA A 246 -10.07 -9.76 14.70
C ALA A 246 -11.34 -10.61 14.78
N TRP A 247 -12.45 -10.14 14.20
CA TRP A 247 -13.68 -10.92 14.11
C TRP A 247 -13.52 -12.19 13.27
N GLY A 248 -12.85 -12.10 12.12
CA GLY A 248 -12.55 -13.23 11.24
C GLY A 248 -11.71 -14.31 11.93
N LEU A 249 -10.69 -13.90 12.68
CA LEU A 249 -9.87 -14.78 13.52
C LEU A 249 -10.71 -15.41 14.65
N TYR A 250 -11.53 -14.62 15.35
CA TYR A 250 -12.40 -15.10 16.42
C TYR A 250 -13.39 -16.16 15.93
N ARG A 251 -13.98 -15.96 14.75
CA ARG A 251 -14.89 -16.94 14.09
C ARG A 251 -14.14 -18.20 13.68
N SER A 252 -12.93 -18.06 13.18
CA SER A 252 -12.09 -19.17 12.71
C SER A 252 -11.27 -19.84 13.83
N ARG A 253 -11.44 -19.45 15.10
CA ARG A 253 -10.61 -19.94 16.23
C ARG A 253 -10.59 -21.46 16.38
N ARG A 254 -11.67 -22.15 16.02
CA ARG A 254 -11.78 -23.62 16.07
C ARG A 254 -11.14 -24.30 14.86
N GLN A 255 -10.91 -23.57 13.76
CA GLN A 255 -10.38 -24.07 12.49
C GLN A 255 -9.34 -23.09 11.92
N TRP A 256 -8.31 -22.78 12.71
CA TRP A 256 -7.32 -21.76 12.35
C TRP A 256 -6.27 -22.25 11.35
N ARG A 257 -6.11 -23.58 11.17
CA ARG A 257 -5.14 -24.20 10.24
C ARG A 257 -5.66 -24.23 8.80
N THR A 258 -6.16 -23.12 8.31
CA THR A 258 -6.57 -22.95 6.91
C THR A 258 -5.63 -21.98 6.20
N PRO A 259 -5.42 -22.12 4.86
CA PRO A 259 -4.64 -21.16 4.09
C PRO A 259 -5.10 -19.71 4.29
N GLY A 260 -6.42 -19.50 4.36
CA GLY A 260 -7.02 -18.19 4.56
C GLY A 260 -6.69 -17.51 5.89
N ILE A 261 -6.28 -18.26 6.92
CA ILE A 261 -5.88 -17.69 8.21
C ILE A 261 -4.37 -17.67 8.35
N VAL A 262 -3.70 -18.81 8.14
CA VAL A 262 -2.26 -18.95 8.38
C VAL A 262 -1.42 -18.05 7.47
N LEU A 263 -1.79 -17.91 6.19
CA LEU A 263 -1.04 -17.09 5.26
C LEU A 263 -1.07 -15.59 5.65
N PRO A 264 -2.24 -14.92 5.73
CA PRO A 264 -2.24 -13.51 6.06
C PRO A 264 -1.83 -13.24 7.52
N LEU A 265 -2.14 -14.14 8.47
CA LEU A 265 -1.66 -13.98 9.85
C LEU A 265 -0.13 -14.11 9.95
N GLY A 266 0.47 -15.08 9.25
CA GLY A 266 1.92 -15.25 9.19
C GLY A 266 2.60 -14.06 8.50
N ALA A 267 1.99 -13.52 7.44
CA ALA A 267 2.47 -12.30 6.79
C ALA A 267 2.41 -11.09 7.72
N LEU A 268 1.29 -10.88 8.42
CA LEU A 268 1.15 -9.78 9.39
C LEU A 268 2.16 -9.90 10.54
N ALA A 269 2.25 -11.07 11.16
CA ALA A 269 3.15 -11.32 12.28
C ALA A 269 4.62 -11.18 11.87
N GLY A 270 4.99 -11.72 10.71
CA GLY A 270 6.33 -11.57 10.16
C GLY A 270 6.68 -10.11 9.87
N LEU A 271 5.80 -9.38 9.18
CA LEU A 271 6.03 -7.96 8.89
C LEU A 271 6.13 -7.12 10.17
N LEU A 272 5.28 -7.35 11.17
CA LEU A 272 5.39 -6.68 12.48
C LEU A 272 6.72 -7.01 13.17
N GLY A 273 7.15 -8.28 13.14
CA GLY A 273 8.44 -8.70 13.71
C GLY A 273 9.63 -8.06 12.99
N LEU A 274 9.58 -7.96 11.67
CA LEU A 274 10.60 -7.26 10.88
C LEU A 274 10.60 -5.77 11.21
N TYR A 275 9.43 -5.15 11.25
CA TYR A 275 9.29 -3.70 11.40
C TYR A 275 9.56 -3.23 12.84
N ALA A 276 9.54 -4.14 13.82
CA ALA A 276 10.07 -3.89 15.15
C ALA A 276 11.59 -3.63 15.17
N LEU A 277 12.30 -3.99 14.09
CA LEU A 277 13.73 -3.74 13.89
C LEU A 277 13.99 -2.51 12.99
N ALA A 278 12.96 -1.75 12.61
CA ALA A 278 13.13 -0.56 11.79
C ALA A 278 13.72 0.57 12.62
N ALA A 279 14.90 1.08 12.22
CA ALA A 279 15.61 2.14 12.94
C ALA A 279 14.82 3.46 12.97
N HIS A 280 14.05 3.76 11.91
CA HIS A 280 13.21 4.95 11.79
C HIS A 280 11.85 4.56 11.21
N PRO A 281 10.89 4.13 12.04
CA PRO A 281 9.56 3.78 11.56
C PRO A 281 8.81 5.02 11.07
N GLY A 282 8.04 4.87 10.00
CA GLY A 282 7.27 5.94 9.37
C GLY A 282 5.92 5.42 8.88
N GLU A 283 4.93 6.31 8.78
CA GLU A 283 3.55 5.92 8.44
C GLU A 283 3.47 5.30 7.04
N GLU A 284 4.20 5.87 6.08
CA GLU A 284 4.24 5.44 4.68
C GLU A 284 4.76 4.01 4.52
N GLN A 285 5.69 3.57 5.39
CA GLN A 285 6.21 2.20 5.43
C GLN A 285 5.11 1.21 5.85
N GLY A 286 4.18 1.64 6.72
CA GLY A 286 3.12 0.82 7.27
C GLY A 286 2.07 0.36 6.26
N LEU A 287 2.07 0.88 5.02
CA LEU A 287 1.13 0.47 3.96
C LEU A 287 1.09 -1.05 3.76
N ILE A 288 2.24 -1.72 3.74
CA ILE A 288 2.34 -3.17 3.51
C ILE A 288 1.55 -4.01 4.52
N LEU A 289 1.39 -3.52 5.76
CA LEU A 289 0.65 -4.18 6.85
C LEU A 289 -0.85 -4.23 6.59
N LEU A 290 -1.38 -3.32 5.76
CA LEU A 290 -2.81 -3.27 5.43
C LEU A 290 -3.25 -4.46 4.58
N LEU A 291 -2.35 -5.05 3.77
CA LEU A 291 -2.68 -6.18 2.89
C LEU A 291 -3.12 -7.44 3.66
N PRO A 292 -2.32 -7.97 4.61
CA PRO A 292 -2.74 -9.14 5.38
C PRO A 292 -3.95 -8.84 6.27
N LEU A 293 -4.06 -7.62 6.82
CA LEU A 293 -5.23 -7.21 7.59
C LEU A 293 -6.50 -7.16 6.73
N ALA A 294 -6.42 -6.67 5.49
CA ALA A 294 -7.55 -6.67 4.57
C ALA A 294 -7.95 -8.08 4.15
N LEU A 295 -6.99 -9.00 3.97
CA LEU A 295 -7.29 -10.40 3.70
C LEU A 295 -7.99 -11.09 4.88
N LEU A 296 -7.52 -10.89 6.11
CA LEU A 296 -8.20 -11.40 7.31
C LEU A 296 -9.56 -10.73 7.51
N GLY A 297 -9.62 -9.42 7.25
CA GLY A 297 -10.84 -8.61 7.34
C GLY A 297 -11.90 -9.05 6.33
N ALA A 298 -11.52 -9.51 5.15
CA ALA A 298 -12.44 -10.12 4.19
C ALA A 298 -13.14 -11.35 4.76
N ALA A 299 -12.40 -12.25 5.42
CA ALA A 299 -12.99 -13.41 6.10
C ALA A 299 -13.94 -12.98 7.22
N GLY A 300 -13.57 -11.93 7.97
CA GLY A 300 -14.43 -11.31 8.97
C GLY A 300 -15.72 -10.77 8.38
N LEU A 301 -15.62 -9.94 7.34
CA LEU A 301 -16.73 -9.29 6.65
C LEU A 301 -17.73 -10.31 6.09
N LEU A 302 -17.24 -11.36 5.43
CA LEU A 302 -18.07 -12.44 4.87
C LEU A 302 -18.80 -13.26 5.94
N SER A 303 -18.34 -13.22 7.19
CA SER A 303 -18.93 -13.96 8.32
C SER A 303 -19.79 -13.10 9.26
N LEU A 304 -19.99 -11.82 8.95
CA LEU A 304 -20.77 -10.92 9.78
C LEU A 304 -22.25 -11.33 9.82
N ARG A 305 -22.84 -11.27 11.02
CA ARG A 305 -24.29 -11.35 11.19
C ARG A 305 -24.92 -10.04 10.70
N ARG A 306 -26.16 -10.12 10.21
CA ARG A 306 -26.93 -8.95 9.74
C ARG A 306 -26.88 -7.75 10.69
N GLY A 307 -26.95 -7.97 12.01
CA GLY A 307 -26.87 -6.90 13.01
C GLY A 307 -25.52 -6.17 13.03
N ALA A 308 -24.41 -6.89 12.99
CA ALA A 308 -23.07 -6.28 12.98
C ALA A 308 -22.78 -5.54 11.65
N ALA A 309 -23.21 -6.14 10.53
CA ALA A 309 -23.15 -5.47 9.23
C ALA A 309 -24.00 -4.18 9.20
N SER A 310 -25.20 -4.22 9.80
CA SER A 310 -26.06 -3.05 9.93
C SER A 310 -25.44 -1.97 10.83
N ALA A 311 -24.81 -2.36 11.94
CA ALA A 311 -24.12 -1.42 12.83
C ALA A 311 -22.96 -0.71 12.10
N LEU A 312 -22.14 -1.45 11.34
CA LEU A 312 -21.06 -0.88 10.55
C LEU A 312 -21.58 0.09 9.47
N MET A 313 -22.68 -0.28 8.81
CA MET A 313 -23.34 0.55 7.81
C MET A 313 -23.91 1.84 8.42
N TRP A 314 -24.58 1.77 9.58
CA TRP A 314 -25.09 2.95 10.27
C TRP A 314 -23.97 3.85 10.80
N PHE A 315 -22.91 3.26 11.35
CA PHE A 315 -21.72 4.02 11.74
C PHE A 315 -21.11 4.77 10.55
N ALA A 316 -20.93 4.08 9.41
CA ALA A 316 -20.43 4.71 8.19
C ALA A 316 -21.36 5.82 7.70
N LEU A 317 -22.68 5.58 7.65
CA LEU A 317 -23.66 6.57 7.21
C LEU A 317 -23.65 7.82 8.10
N MET A 318 -23.59 7.64 9.42
CA MET A 318 -23.54 8.77 10.37
C MET A 318 -22.21 9.51 10.31
N LEU A 319 -21.08 8.80 10.28
CA LEU A 319 -19.76 9.43 10.24
C LEU A 319 -19.53 10.18 8.92
N PHE A 320 -19.73 9.51 7.78
CA PHE A 320 -19.52 10.15 6.48
C PHE A 320 -20.60 11.19 6.18
N GLY A 321 -21.83 11.00 6.65
CA GLY A 321 -22.88 12.02 6.58
C GLY A 321 -22.52 13.27 7.38
N PHE A 322 -21.98 13.10 8.59
CA PHE A 322 -21.49 14.20 9.42
C PHE A 322 -20.30 14.92 8.77
N ILE A 323 -19.29 14.18 8.30
CA ILE A 323 -18.11 14.76 7.62
C ILE A 323 -18.55 15.51 6.34
N GLY A 324 -19.44 14.92 5.55
CA GLY A 324 -19.99 15.55 4.35
C GLY A 324 -20.74 16.84 4.68
N LEU A 325 -21.53 16.85 5.75
CA LEU A 325 -22.20 18.06 6.24
C LEU A 325 -21.19 19.13 6.69
N VAL A 326 -20.14 18.75 7.41
CA VAL A 326 -19.07 19.68 7.83
C VAL A 326 -18.39 20.30 6.61
N PHE A 327 -17.99 19.50 5.63
CA PHE A 327 -17.40 20.01 4.38
C PHE A 327 -18.36 20.92 3.63
N TRP A 328 -19.64 20.56 3.54
CA TRP A 328 -20.65 21.40 2.89
C TRP A 328 -20.79 22.76 3.57
N VAL A 329 -20.80 22.79 4.91
CA VAL A 329 -20.88 24.03 5.69
C VAL A 329 -19.62 24.88 5.51
N TYR A 330 -18.43 24.27 5.54
CA TYR A 330 -17.17 24.99 5.32
C TYR A 330 -17.05 25.54 3.89
N TRP A 331 -17.41 24.73 2.89
CA TRP A 331 -17.45 25.16 1.49
C TRP A 331 -18.44 26.30 1.28
N SER A 332 -19.66 26.20 1.85
CA SER A 332 -20.66 27.27 1.79
C SER A 332 -20.14 28.55 2.45
N ALA A 333 -19.45 28.43 3.59
CA ALA A 333 -18.87 29.60 4.27
C ALA A 333 -17.73 30.22 3.47
N HIS A 334 -16.93 29.39 2.78
CA HIS A 334 -15.84 29.85 1.95
C HIS A 334 -16.32 30.49 0.64
N ASP A 335 -17.19 29.84 -0.13
CA ASP A 335 -17.53 30.26 -1.51
C ASP A 335 -18.79 31.15 -1.56
N LEU A 336 -19.76 30.92 -0.66
CA LEU A 336 -21.01 31.71 -0.58
C LEU A 336 -20.98 32.77 0.53
N GLY A 337 -19.99 32.75 1.41
CA GLY A 337 -19.92 33.64 2.58
C GLY A 337 -20.94 33.30 3.67
N SER A 338 -21.63 32.16 3.58
CA SER A 338 -22.68 31.75 4.51
C SER A 338 -22.37 30.38 5.12
N PRO A 339 -22.33 30.24 6.46
CA PRO A 339 -22.73 31.23 7.48
C PRO A 339 -21.67 32.33 7.71
N ALA A 340 -22.13 33.58 7.82
CA ALA A 340 -21.26 34.77 7.92
C ALA A 340 -20.23 34.71 9.07
N ARG A 341 -20.61 34.13 10.22
CA ARG A 341 -19.70 33.96 11.36
C ARG A 341 -18.52 33.04 11.04
N LEU A 342 -18.75 31.99 10.26
CA LEU A 342 -17.71 31.05 9.85
C LEU A 342 -16.84 31.66 8.75
N ALA A 343 -17.46 32.30 7.75
CA ALA A 343 -16.74 33.03 6.70
C ALA A 343 -15.76 34.07 7.29
N ALA A 344 -16.21 34.86 8.26
CA ALA A 344 -15.35 35.82 8.96
C ALA A 344 -14.18 35.17 9.71
N ARG A 345 -14.33 33.93 10.20
CA ARG A 345 -13.23 33.17 10.81
C ARG A 345 -12.25 32.64 9.77
N LEU A 346 -12.73 32.16 8.63
CA LEU A 346 -11.87 31.69 7.53
C LEU A 346 -10.99 32.83 7.00
N ALA A 347 -11.55 34.02 6.83
CA ALA A 347 -10.79 35.21 6.46
C ALA A 347 -9.71 35.57 7.49
N LYS A 348 -10.01 35.46 8.80
CA LYS A 348 -9.03 35.67 9.87
C LYS A 348 -7.91 34.62 9.90
N LEU A 349 -8.19 33.41 9.42
CA LEU A 349 -7.19 32.34 9.27
C LEU A 349 -6.33 32.50 8.00
N GLY A 350 -6.52 33.59 7.24
CA GLY A 350 -5.72 33.90 6.06
C GLY A 350 -6.19 33.19 4.78
N MET A 351 -7.39 32.58 4.78
CA MET A 351 -7.97 32.05 3.54
C MET A 351 -8.37 33.20 2.60
N THR A 352 -8.00 33.09 1.34
CA THR A 352 -8.29 34.08 0.28
C THR A 352 -9.56 33.71 -0.49
N GLY A 353 -10.26 34.70 -1.05
CA GLY A 353 -11.47 34.46 -1.85
C GLY A 353 -12.69 34.01 -1.04
N VAL A 354 -12.80 34.43 0.23
CA VAL A 354 -13.96 34.11 1.07
C VAL A 354 -15.16 34.95 0.64
N GLY A 355 -16.27 34.30 0.30
CA GLY A 355 -17.52 34.93 -0.19
C GLY A 355 -17.56 35.17 -1.69
N GLU A 356 -16.56 34.68 -2.44
CA GLU A 356 -16.52 34.75 -3.89
C GLU A 356 -16.96 33.42 -4.50
N LEU A 357 -18.11 33.41 -5.19
CA LEU A 357 -18.59 32.21 -5.87
C LEU A 357 -17.64 31.87 -7.02
N ARG A 358 -17.03 30.69 -7.00
CA ARG A 358 -16.15 30.20 -8.07
C ARG A 358 -16.82 29.04 -8.79
N PRO A 359 -17.72 29.31 -9.76
CA PRO A 359 -18.46 28.25 -10.45
C PRO A 359 -17.57 27.27 -11.21
N TRP A 360 -16.35 27.67 -11.57
CA TRP A 360 -15.35 26.80 -12.19
C TRP A 360 -14.75 25.77 -11.22
N ALA A 361 -14.75 26.02 -9.90
CA ALA A 361 -14.27 25.05 -8.90
C ALA A 361 -15.16 23.79 -8.87
N LEU A 362 -16.46 23.94 -9.14
CA LEU A 362 -17.40 22.82 -9.28
C LEU A 362 -17.09 21.95 -10.51
N ALA A 363 -16.42 22.51 -11.53
CA ALA A 363 -16.08 21.80 -12.75
C ALA A 363 -14.71 21.11 -12.70
N LEU A 364 -13.79 21.59 -11.86
CA LEU A 364 -12.41 21.10 -11.77
C LEU A 364 -12.15 20.18 -10.58
N GLY A 365 -13.07 20.12 -9.60
CA GLY A 365 -12.92 19.28 -8.41
C GLY A 365 -12.17 20.00 -7.30
#